data_AF-A0A7Y1VNK2-F1
#
_entry.id   AF-A0A7Y1VNK2-F1
#
_cell.length_a   1.000
_cell.length_b   1.000
_cell.length_c   1.000
_cell.angle_alpha   90.00
_cell.angle_beta   90.00
_cell.angle_gamma   90.00
#
_symmetry.space_group_name_H-M   'P 1'
#
loop_
_entity.id
_entity.type
_entity.pdbx_description
1 polymer ?
#
loop_
_entity_poly.entity_id
_entity_poly.type
_entity_poly.pdbx_seq_one_letter_code
_entity_poly.pdbx_strand_id
1 'polypeptide(L)' 'VLSPAETSHVLIPKEEREKLGIKDGLIRFSVGIEETDDLIADIHQALLQVQPEMEEMVDKS' A
#
# COMPACT_ATOMS: atom_id res chain seq x y z
N VAL A 1 1.79 8.66 -4.08
CA VAL A 1 1.44 7.57 -3.13
C VAL A 1 2.33 7.66 -1.89
N LEU A 2 1.86 7.25 -0.71
CA LEU A 2 2.68 7.17 0.51
C LEU A 2 2.24 6.03 1.44
N SER A 3 3.13 5.59 2.32
CA SER A 3 2.83 4.74 3.48
C SER A 3 2.63 5.63 4.72
N PRO A 4 1.40 5.71 5.29
CA PRO A 4 1.17 6.53 6.47
C PRO A 4 2.03 6.09 7.67
N ALA A 5 2.22 4.78 7.84
CA ALA A 5 3.02 4.19 8.91
C ALA A 5 4.49 4.65 8.89
N GLU A 6 5.04 4.88 7.69
CA GLU A 6 6.45 5.27 7.50
C GLU A 6 6.65 6.77 7.30
N THR A 7 5.55 7.53 7.10
CA THR A 7 5.63 8.96 6.77
C THR A 7 4.76 9.80 7.71
N SER A 8 3.58 10.23 7.25
CA SER A 8 2.69 11.15 7.96
C SER A 8 2.30 10.76 9.38
N HIS A 9 2.32 9.47 9.73
CA HIS A 9 1.95 8.96 11.05
C HIS A 9 3.13 8.25 11.75
N VAL A 10 4.37 8.45 11.29
CA VAL A 10 5.56 7.78 11.83
C VAL A 10 5.80 8.05 13.32
N LEU A 11 5.35 9.21 13.81
CA LEU A 11 5.50 9.62 15.21
C LEU A 11 4.42 9.02 16.13
N ILE A 12 3.40 8.35 15.58
CA ILE A 12 2.36 7.69 16.37
C ILE A 12 2.84 6.27 16.70
N PRO A 13 2.84 5.87 17.99
CA PRO A 13 3.19 4.51 18.39
C PRO A 13 2.36 3.46 17.65
N LYS A 14 2.98 2.32 17.33
CA LYS A 14 2.34 1.24 16.56
C LYS A 14 0.98 0.82 17.13
N GLU A 15 0.89 0.64 18.44
CA GLU A 15 -0.36 0.23 19.11
C GLU A 15 -1.49 1.26 18.91
N GLU A 16 -1.16 2.55 18.91
CA GLU A 16 -2.14 3.62 18.68
C GLU A 16 -2.52 3.71 17.19
N ARG A 17 -1.55 3.54 16.27
CA ARG A 17 -1.83 3.43 14.83
C ARG A 17 -2.79 2.27 14.53
N GLU A 18 -2.58 1.10 15.13
CA GLU A 18 -3.44 -0.06 14.97
C GLU A 18 -4.86 0.19 15.46
N LYS A 19 -5.02 0.87 16.61
CA LYS A 19 -6.34 1.30 17.13
C LYS A 19 -7.07 2.25 16.18
N LEU A 20 -6.33 3.07 15.43
CA LEU A 20 -6.87 3.97 14.40
C LEU A 20 -7.09 3.28 13.04
N GLY A 21 -6.77 1.98 12.92
CA GLY A 21 -6.85 1.23 11.67
C GLY A 21 -5.69 1.47 10.70
N ILE A 22 -4.63 2.17 11.13
CA ILE A 22 -3.43 2.45 10.33
C ILE A 22 -2.46 1.28 10.45
N LYS A 23 -2.68 0.25 9.64
CA LYS A 23 -1.80 -0.92 9.53
C LYS A 23 -0.50 -0.57 8.81
N ASP A 24 0.57 -1.32 9.07
CA ASP A 24 1.88 -1.11 8.42
C ASP A 24 1.81 -1.27 6.89
N GLY A 25 0.89 -2.10 6.37
CA GLY A 25 0.64 -2.26 4.93
C GLY A 25 -0.39 -1.29 4.32
N LEU A 26 -0.87 -0.29 5.07
CA LEU A 26 -1.81 0.69 4.53
C LEU A 26 -1.10 1.61 3.53
N ILE A 27 -1.59 1.66 2.29
CA ILE A 27 -1.11 2.58 1.27
C ILE A 27 -2.15 3.68 1.03
N ARG A 28 -1.71 4.95 1.04
CA ARG A 28 -2.59 6.11 0.80
C ARG A 28 -2.26 6.76 -0.54
N PHE A 29 -3.28 6.90 -1.37
CA PHE A 29 -3.23 7.63 -2.63
C PHE A 29 -3.92 8.99 -2.49
N SER A 30 -3.33 10.02 -3.11
CA SER A 30 -4.00 11.28 -3.39
C SER A 30 -4.17 11.30 -4.91
N VAL A 31 -5.39 11.03 -5.38
CA VAL A 31 -5.69 10.94 -6.81
C VAL A 31 -5.88 12.36 -7.36
N GLY A 32 -5.24 12.65 -8.50
CA GLY A 32 -5.35 13.93 -9.18
C GLY A 32 -6.53 13.95 -10.16
N ILE A 33 -6.35 14.69 -11.27
CA ILE A 33 -7.34 14.83 -12.35
C ILE A 33 -6.90 14.13 -13.63
N GLU A 34 -6.04 13.13 -13.52
CA GLU A 34 -5.52 12.35 -14.64
C GLU A 34 -6.60 11.47 -15.28
N GLU A 35 -6.29 10.93 -16.47
CA GLU A 35 -7.16 9.98 -17.15
C GLU A 35 -7.32 8.69 -16.33
N THR A 36 -8.55 8.21 -16.20
CA THR A 36 -8.88 7.09 -15.31
C THR A 36 -8.20 5.79 -15.75
N ASP A 37 -8.11 5.56 -17.05
CA ASP A 37 -7.50 4.35 -17.60
C ASP A 37 -5.99 4.29 -17.33
N ASP A 38 -5.30 5.43 -17.37
CA ASP A 38 -3.87 5.52 -17.06
C ASP A 38 -3.60 5.23 -15.58
N LEU A 39 -4.44 5.77 -14.68
CA LEU A 39 -4.35 5.49 -13.24
C LEU A 39 -4.56 4.01 -12.92
N ILE A 40 -5.57 3.39 -13.56
CA ILE A 40 -5.84 1.95 -13.38
C ILE A 40 -4.66 1.13 -13.90
N ALA A 41 -4.13 1.46 -15.08
CA ALA A 41 -3.02 0.75 -15.68
C ALA A 41 -1.74 0.82 -14.80
N ASP A 42 -1.42 1.99 -14.26
CA ASP A 42 -0.26 2.19 -13.39
C ASP A 42 -0.37 1.37 -12.10
N ILE A 43 -1.54 1.39 -11.44
CA ILE A 43 -1.80 0.60 -10.23
C ILE A 43 -1.75 -0.90 -10.54
N HIS A 44 -2.35 -1.35 -11.65
CA HIS A 44 -2.32 -2.76 -12.06
C HIS A 44 -0.89 -3.23 -12.33
N GLN A 45 -0.10 -2.46 -13.06
CA GLN A 45 1.29 -2.78 -13.34
C GLN A 45 2.10 -2.93 -12.04
N ALA A 46 1.93 -2.01 -11.08
CA ALA A 46 2.61 -2.06 -9.80
C ALA A 46 2.24 -3.33 -8.99
N LEU A 47 0.96 -3.72 -8.97
CA LEU A 47 0.51 -4.95 -8.31
C LEU A 47 1.10 -6.21 -8.95
N LEU A 48 1.20 -6.26 -10.28
CA LEU A 48 1.80 -7.39 -10.99
C LEU A 48 3.29 -7.60 -10.67
N GLN A 49 4.03 -6.54 -10.31
CA GLN A 49 5.45 -6.67 -9.95
C GLN A 49 5.66 -7.39 -8.61
N VAL A 50 4.71 -7.27 -7.68
CA VAL A 50 4.81 -7.85 -6.33
C VAL A 50 4.04 -9.17 -6.17
N GLN A 51 3.18 -9.52 -7.14
CA GLN A 51 2.51 -10.83 -7.19
C GLN A 51 3.43 -12.06 -7.31
N PRO A 52 4.55 -12.07 -8.07
CA PRO A 52 5.42 -13.26 -8.13
C PRO A 52 6.04 -13.62 -6.77
N GLU A 53 6.18 -12.66 -5.87
CA GLU A 53 6.70 -12.87 -4.51
C GLU A 53 5.65 -13.49 -3.56
N MET A 54 4.36 -13.32 -3.86
CA MET A 54 3.27 -13.89 -3.04
C MET A 54 3.03 -15.38 -3.32
N GLU A 55 3.26 -15.87 -4.55
CA GLU A 55 3.17 -17.30 -4.87
C GLU A 55 4.26 -18.12 -4.16
N GLU A 56 5.49 -17.59 -4.03
CA GLU A 56 6.57 -18.26 -3.28
C GLU A 56 6.34 -18.32 -1.75
N MET A 57 5.57 -17.39 -1.17
CA MET A 57 5.24 -17.40 0.26
C MET A 57 4.11 -18.38 0.61
N VAL A 58 3.20 -18.62 -0.32
CA VAL A 58 2.09 -19.58 -0.15
C VAL A 58 2.57 -21.03 -0.26
N ASP A 59 3.57 -21.32 -1.09
CA ASP A 59 4.13 -22.67 -1.27
C ASP A 59 5.08 -23.11 -0.14
N LYS A 60 5.43 -22.20 0.79
CA LYS A 60 6.33 -22.46 1.94
C LYS A 60 5.60 -22.52 3.29
N SER A 61 4.26 -22.49 3.33
CA SER A 61 3.44 -22.52 4.56
C SER A 61 2.57 -23.76 4.65
#